data_AF-A0A1Q9MQC8-F1
#
_entry.id   AF-A0A1Q9MQC8-F1
#
_cell.length_a   1.000
_cell.length_b   1.000
_cell.length_c   1.000
_cell.angle_alpha   90.00
_cell.angle_beta   90.00
_cell.angle_gamma   90.00
#
_symmetry.space_group_name_H-M   'P 1'
#
loop_
_entity.id
_entity.type
_entity.pdbx_description
1 polymer ?
#
loop_
_entity_poly.entity_id
_entity_poly.type
_entity_poly.pdbx_seq_one_letter_code
_entity_poly.pdbx_strand_id
1 'polypeptide(L)'
;MRSQSKFLSWVFIVVNFAFIVIFYWFWQSFSGTKFTDALIILFLPHLLVPLVSIGLASLFIRLYTKLGRWLKFGRYYLGLYEYSKEYSTRELIGRSLYAAFFSLTLGLMGAQFYLSSGSVLAAVSSTEAPKTGMVLLFTLLLSPIAAVVQAPMWWSEDLGIMLIRKTDREPVAPDIASVGRFMNAVMRGFITVSTPVLYINILVSIWPDGIREIFPMLLIILFPLALVGYFIPFQYWFTKRFVKFKQDFLPKLKLLPINVKCSYEQQ
;
A
#
# COMPACT_ATOMS: atom_id res chain seq x y z
N MET A 1 17.69 22.11 -2.27
CA MET A 1 17.70 20.73 -2.83
C MET A 1 18.81 19.80 -2.29
N ARG A 2 20.07 20.22 -2.12
CA ARG A 2 21.16 19.34 -1.61
C ARG A 2 20.99 18.76 -0.19
N SER A 3 20.24 19.42 0.69
CA SER A 3 20.00 18.94 2.06
C SER A 3 19.01 17.75 2.09
N GLN A 4 17.98 17.77 1.24
CA GLN A 4 16.98 16.70 1.18
C GLN A 4 17.52 15.39 0.61
N SER A 5 18.47 15.43 -0.32
CA SER A 5 19.08 14.19 -0.84
C SER A 5 19.92 13.48 0.22
N LYS A 6 20.63 14.22 1.07
CA LYS A 6 21.42 13.64 2.18
C LYS A 6 20.52 13.00 3.24
N PHE A 7 19.41 13.64 3.60
CA PHE A 7 18.44 13.08 4.53
C PHE A 7 17.82 11.78 3.98
N LEU A 8 17.44 11.75 2.71
CA LEU A 8 16.91 10.54 2.07
C LEU A 8 17.95 9.41 1.99
N SER A 9 19.21 9.73 1.71
CA SER A 9 20.29 8.74 1.73
C SER A 9 20.47 8.15 3.14
N TRP A 10 20.43 8.97 4.18
CA TRP A 10 20.52 8.48 5.57
C TRP A 10 19.30 7.63 5.97
N VAL A 11 18.09 8.08 5.67
CA VAL A 11 16.87 7.30 5.90
C VAL A 11 16.96 5.97 5.14
N PHE A 12 17.40 5.99 3.89
CA PHE A 12 17.58 4.77 3.10
C PHE A 12 18.61 3.83 3.74
N ILE A 13 19.76 4.34 4.18
CA ILE A 13 20.81 3.53 4.83
C ILE A 13 20.30 2.92 6.15
N VAL A 14 19.72 3.74 7.03
CA VAL A 14 19.21 3.29 8.34
C VAL A 14 18.10 2.25 8.16
N VAL A 15 17.20 2.48 7.20
CA VAL A 15 16.09 1.58 6.94
C VAL A 15 16.55 0.27 6.27
N ASN A 16 17.49 0.32 5.33
CA ASN A 16 18.07 -0.91 4.76
C ASN A 16 18.88 -1.69 5.79
N PHE A 17 19.59 -1.00 6.69
CA PHE A 17 20.31 -1.65 7.78
C PHE A 17 19.33 -2.35 8.73
N ALA A 18 18.24 -1.68 9.13
CA ALA A 18 17.19 -2.31 9.94
C ALA A 18 16.55 -3.51 9.21
N PHE A 19 16.30 -3.39 7.91
CA PHE A 19 15.79 -4.48 7.09
C PHE A 19 16.76 -5.67 7.05
N ILE A 20 18.06 -5.43 6.83
CA ILE A 20 19.09 -6.46 6.82
C ILE A 20 19.21 -7.14 8.18
N VAL A 21 19.18 -6.40 9.28
CA VAL A 21 19.26 -6.96 10.65
C VAL A 21 18.04 -7.82 10.95
N ILE A 22 16.82 -7.34 10.64
CA ILE A 22 15.58 -8.10 10.84
C ILE A 22 15.55 -9.33 9.93
N PHE A 23 15.98 -9.19 8.67
CA PHE A 23 16.08 -10.28 7.72
C PHE A 23 17.12 -11.32 8.14
N TYR A 24 18.26 -10.90 8.67
CA TYR A 24 19.30 -11.79 9.20
C TYR A 24 18.83 -12.53 10.46
N TRP A 25 18.06 -11.89 11.33
CA TRP A 25 17.48 -12.56 12.49
C TRP A 25 16.42 -13.59 12.08
N PHE A 26 15.57 -13.22 11.11
CA PHE A 26 14.64 -14.14 10.47
C PHE A 26 15.37 -15.32 9.79
N TRP A 27 16.48 -15.03 9.12
CA TRP A 27 17.32 -16.00 8.41
C TRP A 27 17.88 -17.12 9.29
N GLN A 28 18.31 -16.79 10.51
CA GLN A 28 18.85 -17.77 11.47
C GLN A 28 17.80 -18.81 11.92
N SER A 29 16.51 -18.59 11.62
CA SER A 29 15.42 -19.48 12.03
C SER A 29 15.11 -20.62 11.03
N PHE A 30 15.77 -20.69 9.87
CA PHE A 30 15.50 -21.69 8.83
C PHE A 30 16.70 -22.59 8.52
N SER A 31 16.46 -23.90 8.37
CA SER A 31 17.46 -24.88 7.93
C SER A 31 17.71 -24.82 6.41
N GLY A 32 18.91 -25.19 5.95
CA GLY A 32 19.42 -24.91 4.59
C GLY A 32 18.60 -25.40 3.38
N THR A 33 17.70 -26.37 3.52
CA THR A 33 16.76 -26.77 2.44
C THR A 33 15.46 -25.95 2.45
N LYS A 34 14.96 -25.61 3.64
CA LYS A 34 13.82 -24.69 3.84
C LYS A 34 14.16 -23.26 3.39
N PHE A 35 15.45 -22.96 3.31
CA PHE A 35 15.99 -21.69 2.86
C PHE A 35 15.65 -21.37 1.39
N THR A 36 15.93 -22.29 0.47
CA THR A 36 15.62 -22.12 -0.96
C THR A 36 14.12 -21.97 -1.20
N ASP A 37 13.32 -22.76 -0.50
CA ASP A 37 11.86 -22.70 -0.62
C ASP A 37 11.30 -21.40 -0.04
N ALA A 38 11.78 -20.96 1.13
CA ALA A 38 11.39 -19.69 1.73
C ALA A 38 11.81 -18.49 0.86
N LEU A 39 12.99 -18.53 0.23
CA LEU A 39 13.40 -17.50 -0.71
C LEU A 39 12.49 -17.44 -1.93
N ILE A 40 12.15 -18.58 -2.52
CA ILE A 40 11.25 -18.60 -3.69
C ILE A 40 9.87 -18.06 -3.29
N ILE A 41 9.33 -18.52 -2.16
CA ILE A 41 8.01 -18.11 -1.66
C ILE A 41 7.99 -16.61 -1.28
N LEU A 42 9.08 -16.06 -0.75
CA LEU A 42 9.16 -14.65 -0.39
C LEU A 42 9.51 -13.77 -1.59
N PHE A 43 10.54 -14.08 -2.38
CA PHE A 43 11.01 -13.21 -3.46
C PHE A 43 10.15 -13.27 -4.73
N LEU A 44 9.64 -14.44 -5.11
CA LEU A 44 8.90 -14.59 -6.38
C LEU A 44 7.63 -13.70 -6.41
N PRO A 45 6.80 -13.64 -5.35
CA PRO A 45 5.68 -12.70 -5.32
C PRO A 45 6.12 -11.26 -5.48
N HIS A 46 7.23 -10.85 -4.84
CA HIS A 46 7.75 -9.48 -4.87
C HIS A 46 8.24 -9.08 -6.28
N LEU A 47 8.79 -10.03 -7.04
CA LEU A 47 9.16 -9.85 -8.45
C LEU A 47 7.95 -9.75 -9.38
N LEU A 48 6.84 -10.41 -9.05
CA LEU A 48 5.62 -10.42 -9.85
C LEU A 48 4.71 -9.22 -9.54
N VAL A 49 4.82 -8.60 -8.36
CA VAL A 49 4.07 -7.38 -7.96
C VAL A 49 3.97 -6.37 -9.10
N PRO A 50 5.07 -5.92 -9.74
CA PRO A 50 5.00 -4.83 -10.70
C PRO A 50 4.14 -5.18 -11.92
N LEU A 51 4.18 -6.44 -12.39
CA LEU A 51 3.40 -6.93 -13.52
C LEU A 51 1.91 -7.08 -13.15
N VAL A 52 1.64 -7.72 -12.01
CA VAL A 52 0.28 -7.98 -11.53
C VAL A 52 -0.44 -6.67 -11.21
N SER A 53 0.24 -5.73 -10.56
CA SER A 53 -0.28 -4.39 -10.23
C SER A 53 -0.75 -3.61 -11.46
N ILE A 54 0.02 -3.63 -12.56
CA ILE A 54 -0.38 -2.94 -13.80
C ILE A 54 -1.63 -3.58 -14.40
N GLY A 55 -1.67 -4.91 -14.45
CA GLY A 55 -2.82 -5.66 -14.97
C GLY A 55 -4.10 -5.36 -14.18
N LEU A 56 -4.00 -5.42 -12.84
CA LEU A 56 -5.12 -5.12 -11.95
C LEU A 56 -5.53 -3.65 -11.97
N ALA A 57 -4.59 -2.71 -12.06
CA ALA A 57 -4.91 -1.29 -12.22
C ALA A 57 -5.71 -1.03 -13.50
N SER A 58 -5.24 -1.56 -14.63
CA SER A 58 -5.96 -1.50 -15.90
C SER A 58 -7.37 -2.09 -15.80
N LEU A 59 -7.51 -3.28 -15.19
CA LEU A 59 -8.79 -3.94 -15.01
C LEU A 59 -9.74 -3.12 -14.13
N PHE A 60 -9.26 -2.65 -12.98
CA PHE A 60 -10.04 -1.88 -12.02
C PHE A 60 -10.56 -0.57 -12.62
N ILE A 61 -9.69 0.17 -13.34
CA ILE A 61 -10.11 1.42 -13.98
C ILE A 61 -11.12 1.15 -15.12
N ARG A 62 -10.97 0.06 -15.89
CA ARG A 62 -11.98 -0.34 -16.88
C ARG A 62 -13.31 -0.69 -16.26
N LEU A 63 -13.30 -1.49 -15.19
CA LEU A 63 -14.52 -1.85 -14.45
C LEU A 63 -15.19 -0.60 -13.92
N TYR A 64 -14.44 0.30 -13.30
CA TYR A 64 -14.96 1.55 -12.78
C TYR A 64 -15.58 2.43 -13.88
N THR A 65 -14.86 2.65 -14.98
CA THR A 65 -15.39 3.45 -16.10
C THR A 65 -16.61 2.81 -16.74
N LYS A 66 -16.67 1.47 -16.83
CA LYS A 66 -17.84 0.74 -17.31
C LYS A 66 -19.03 0.91 -16.36
N LEU A 67 -18.83 0.72 -15.05
CA LEU A 67 -19.85 0.89 -14.02
C LEU A 67 -20.36 2.33 -13.97
N GLY A 68 -19.46 3.32 -13.99
CA GLY A 68 -19.82 4.74 -14.02
C GLY A 68 -20.59 5.14 -15.28
N ARG A 69 -20.33 4.50 -16.43
CA ARG A 69 -21.17 4.66 -17.64
C ARG A 69 -22.55 4.03 -17.48
N TRP A 70 -22.64 2.90 -16.79
CA TRP A 70 -23.91 2.22 -16.53
C TRP A 70 -24.79 3.00 -15.54
N LEU A 71 -24.15 3.67 -14.58
CA LEU A 71 -24.78 4.61 -13.64
C LEU A 71 -25.17 5.96 -14.28
N LYS A 72 -24.99 6.17 -15.59
CA LYS A 72 -25.50 7.34 -16.35
C LYS A 72 -27.04 7.37 -16.46
N PHE A 73 -27.77 6.97 -15.42
CA PHE A 73 -29.18 7.29 -15.30
C PHE A 73 -29.32 8.81 -15.05
N GLY A 74 -29.35 9.55 -16.15
CA GLY A 74 -29.79 10.95 -16.25
C GLY A 74 -28.80 12.03 -15.82
N ARG A 75 -28.20 11.95 -14.64
CA ARG A 75 -27.65 13.14 -13.93
C ARG A 75 -26.14 13.25 -13.81
N TYR A 76 -25.34 12.29 -14.30
CA TYR A 76 -23.88 12.35 -14.15
C TYR A 76 -23.14 12.05 -15.46
N TYR A 77 -21.94 12.62 -15.63
CA TYR A 77 -20.99 12.27 -16.68
C TYR A 77 -19.60 12.01 -16.10
N LEU A 78 -18.85 11.13 -16.75
CA LEU A 78 -17.44 10.87 -16.43
C LEU A 78 -16.58 11.88 -17.18
N GLY A 79 -15.74 12.61 -16.45
CA GLY A 79 -14.77 13.52 -17.01
C GLY A 79 -13.38 13.27 -16.45
N LEU A 80 -12.38 13.84 -17.12
CA LEU A 80 -11.00 13.77 -16.71
C LEU A 80 -10.53 15.13 -16.21
N TYR A 81 -10.08 15.18 -14.96
CA TYR A 81 -9.45 16.36 -14.39
C TYR A 81 -7.94 16.22 -14.51
N GLU A 82 -7.31 17.05 -15.35
CA GLU A 82 -5.86 17.03 -15.51
C GLU A 82 -5.18 17.69 -14.32
N TYR A 83 -4.75 16.89 -13.37
CA TYR A 83 -3.75 17.32 -12.40
C TYR A 83 -2.37 17.31 -13.06
N SER A 84 -1.80 18.49 -13.33
CA SER A 84 -0.36 18.65 -13.57
C SER A 84 0.37 18.61 -12.22
N LYS A 85 0.31 17.47 -11.53
CA LYS A 85 0.93 17.34 -10.21
C LYS A 85 2.31 16.74 -10.37
N GLU A 86 3.34 17.54 -10.11
CA GLU A 86 4.67 16.99 -9.84
C GLU A 86 4.64 16.26 -8.49
N TYR A 87 5.06 15.00 -8.50
CA TYR A 87 5.09 14.20 -7.27
C TYR A 87 6.22 14.67 -6.37
N SER A 88 5.85 15.35 -5.28
CA SER A 88 6.82 15.71 -4.24
C SER A 88 7.34 14.47 -3.50
N THR A 89 8.58 14.52 -3.02
CA THR A 89 9.16 13.45 -2.18
C THR A 89 8.30 13.13 -0.96
N ARG A 90 7.66 14.15 -0.37
CA ARG A 90 6.76 13.99 0.78
C ARG A 90 5.56 13.09 0.44
N GLU A 91 5.04 13.22 -0.79
CA GLU A 91 3.93 12.40 -1.26
C GLU A 91 4.36 10.95 -1.49
N LEU A 92 5.55 10.71 -2.06
CA LEU A 92 6.12 9.37 -2.21
C LEU A 92 6.32 8.67 -0.87
N ILE A 93 6.85 9.39 0.13
CA ILE A 93 7.01 8.88 1.49
C ILE A 93 5.65 8.58 2.11
N GLY A 94 4.67 9.49 1.96
CA GLY A 94 3.30 9.28 2.46
C GLY A 94 2.64 8.03 1.87
N ARG A 95 2.79 7.80 0.56
CA ARG A 95 2.32 6.59 -0.11
C ARG A 95 3.04 5.33 0.40
N SER A 96 4.34 5.42 0.63
CA SER A 96 5.14 4.29 1.16
C SER A 96 4.78 3.95 2.61
N LEU A 97 4.56 4.95 3.46
CA LEU A 97 4.04 4.78 4.82
C LEU A 97 2.70 4.06 4.79
N TYR A 98 1.83 4.50 3.90
CA TYR A 98 0.53 3.90 3.73
C TYR A 98 0.59 2.42 3.30
N ALA A 99 1.50 2.08 2.37
CA ALA A 99 1.85 0.70 2.00
C ALA A 99 2.32 -0.14 3.16
N ALA A 100 3.29 0.40 3.90
CA ALA A 100 3.87 -0.25 5.06
C ALA A 100 2.82 -0.55 6.12
N PHE A 101 2.00 0.44 6.49
CA PHE A 101 0.96 0.25 7.49
C PHE A 101 -0.13 -0.71 7.00
N PHE A 102 -0.54 -0.67 5.73
CA PHE A 102 -1.52 -1.63 5.21
C PHE A 102 -0.99 -3.06 5.26
N SER A 103 0.25 -3.26 4.82
CA SER A 103 0.94 -4.55 4.88
C SER A 103 1.01 -5.05 6.32
N LEU A 104 1.39 -4.17 7.25
CA LEU A 104 1.42 -4.49 8.68
C LEU A 104 0.03 -4.87 9.19
N THR A 105 -1.02 -4.11 8.86
CA THR A 105 -2.40 -4.43 9.27
C THR A 105 -2.77 -5.85 8.83
N LEU A 106 -2.52 -6.19 7.55
CA LEU A 106 -2.80 -7.53 7.03
C LEU A 106 -2.00 -8.60 7.76
N GLY A 107 -0.71 -8.34 8.03
CA GLY A 107 0.14 -9.24 8.78
C GLY A 107 -0.32 -9.46 10.21
N LEU A 108 -0.72 -8.39 10.92
CA LEU A 108 -1.29 -8.46 12.26
C LEU A 108 -2.63 -9.22 12.25
N MET A 109 -3.48 -9.03 11.24
CA MET A 109 -4.72 -9.81 11.08
C MET A 109 -4.44 -11.30 10.87
N GLY A 110 -3.47 -11.63 10.00
CA GLY A 110 -3.06 -13.01 9.76
C GLY A 110 -2.49 -13.68 11.01
N ALA A 111 -1.63 -12.97 11.73
CA ALA A 111 -1.07 -13.43 13.00
C ALA A 111 -2.17 -13.60 14.06
N GLN A 112 -3.09 -12.65 14.20
CA GLN A 112 -4.21 -12.74 15.14
C GLN A 112 -5.12 -13.93 14.82
N PHE A 113 -5.43 -14.16 13.54
CA PHE A 113 -6.22 -15.30 13.10
C PHE A 113 -5.52 -16.62 13.42
N TYR A 114 -4.20 -16.71 13.23
CA TYR A 114 -3.42 -17.88 13.61
C TYR A 114 -3.47 -18.13 15.13
N LEU A 115 -3.26 -17.08 15.93
CA LEU A 115 -3.28 -17.17 17.39
C LEU A 115 -4.66 -17.55 17.95
N SER A 116 -5.75 -17.14 17.30
CA SER A 116 -7.12 -17.42 17.75
C SER A 116 -7.68 -18.76 17.28
N SER A 117 -7.27 -19.23 16.10
CA SER A 117 -7.81 -20.46 15.47
C SER A 117 -7.03 -21.73 15.80
N GLY A 118 -5.82 -21.62 16.38
CA GLY A 118 -4.96 -22.77 16.68
C GLY A 118 -4.56 -23.57 15.43
N SER A 119 -4.79 -23.04 14.22
CA SER A 119 -4.65 -23.79 12.98
C SER A 119 -3.18 -23.91 12.57
N VAL A 120 -2.68 -25.16 12.65
CA VAL A 120 -1.38 -25.63 12.18
C VAL A 120 -1.31 -25.50 10.64
N LEU A 121 -0.90 -24.34 10.13
CA LEU A 121 -0.35 -24.30 8.77
C LEU A 121 1.00 -25.02 8.82
N ALA A 122 0.99 -26.25 8.29
CA ALA A 122 1.98 -27.32 8.43
C ALA A 122 3.36 -27.05 7.77
N ALA A 123 3.92 -25.86 7.95
CA ALA A 123 5.30 -25.52 7.55
C ALA A 123 6.17 -24.98 8.72
N VAL A 124 5.56 -24.58 9.84
CA VAL A 124 6.28 -24.16 11.05
C VAL A 124 5.87 -25.07 12.21
N SER A 125 6.22 -26.35 12.09
CA SER A 125 6.03 -27.37 13.13
C SER A 125 7.04 -27.24 14.27
N SER A 126 7.34 -26.02 14.70
CA SER A 126 7.96 -25.79 16.00
C SER A 126 6.93 -25.10 16.87
N THR A 127 6.50 -25.82 17.89
CA THR A 127 5.80 -25.33 19.10
C THR A 127 6.59 -24.25 19.88
N GLU A 128 7.57 -23.59 19.25
CA GLU A 128 8.52 -22.65 19.82
C GLU A 128 8.73 -21.40 18.95
N ALA A 129 8.05 -21.25 17.81
CA ALA A 129 8.19 -20.03 17.02
C ALA A 129 7.61 -18.84 17.81
N PRO A 130 8.43 -17.82 18.15
CA PRO A 130 7.97 -16.70 18.95
C PRO A 130 6.84 -15.97 18.21
N LYS A 131 5.77 -15.61 18.94
CA LYS A 131 4.56 -14.97 18.39
C LYS A 131 4.91 -13.73 17.55
N THR A 132 5.96 -13.02 17.96
CA THR A 132 6.60 -11.89 17.26
C THR A 132 7.11 -12.27 15.87
N GLY A 133 7.75 -13.42 15.71
CA GLY A 133 8.21 -13.93 14.41
C GLY A 133 7.08 -14.21 13.43
N MET A 134 5.90 -14.62 13.92
CA MET A 134 4.73 -14.85 13.07
C MET A 134 4.16 -13.56 12.50
N VAL A 135 4.12 -12.48 13.29
CA VAL A 135 3.71 -11.15 12.80
C VAL A 135 4.62 -10.70 11.67
N LEU A 136 5.94 -10.84 11.84
CA LEU A 136 6.91 -10.49 10.80
C LEU A 136 6.73 -11.35 9.55
N LEU A 137 6.59 -12.66 9.70
CA LEU A 137 6.39 -13.59 8.59
C LEU A 137 5.12 -13.28 7.79
N PHE A 138 3.96 -13.18 8.46
CA PHE A 138 2.69 -12.87 7.80
C PHE A 138 2.74 -11.50 7.12
N THR A 139 3.35 -10.51 7.76
CA THR A 139 3.49 -9.18 7.17
C THR A 139 4.33 -9.22 5.91
N LEU A 140 5.48 -9.91 5.91
CA LEU A 140 6.34 -10.06 4.73
C LEU A 140 5.63 -10.81 3.62
N LEU A 141 4.94 -11.91 3.94
CA LEU A 141 4.20 -12.74 3.00
C LEU A 141 3.01 -11.99 2.36
N LEU A 142 2.35 -11.11 3.11
CA LEU A 142 1.20 -10.32 2.63
C LEU A 142 1.60 -8.96 2.04
N SER A 143 2.85 -8.53 2.20
CA SER A 143 3.36 -7.27 1.61
C SER A 143 3.22 -7.16 0.08
N PRO A 144 3.34 -8.24 -0.72
CA PRO A 144 3.08 -8.20 -2.16
C PRO A 144 1.63 -7.87 -2.45
N ILE A 145 0.70 -8.43 -1.67
CA ILE A 145 -0.74 -8.18 -1.83
C ILE A 145 -1.03 -6.72 -1.51
N ALA A 146 -0.42 -6.17 -0.45
CA ALA A 146 -0.53 -4.74 -0.14
C ALA A 146 -0.03 -3.86 -1.29
N ALA A 147 1.13 -4.18 -1.89
CA ALA A 147 1.65 -3.47 -3.07
C ALA A 147 0.70 -3.53 -4.28
N VAL A 148 0.12 -4.71 -4.50
CA VAL A 148 -0.80 -4.98 -5.62
C VAL A 148 -2.13 -4.25 -5.48
N VAL A 149 -2.67 -4.19 -4.26
CA VAL A 149 -3.94 -3.49 -3.98
C VAL A 149 -3.78 -1.98 -4.02
N GLN A 150 -2.62 -1.44 -3.63
CA GLN A 150 -2.44 0.02 -3.58
C GLN A 150 -2.20 0.67 -4.93
N ALA A 151 -1.52 -0.02 -5.85
CA ALA A 151 -1.31 0.46 -7.21
C ALA A 151 -2.59 0.92 -7.92
N PRO A 152 -3.68 0.12 -8.04
CA PRO A 152 -4.93 0.55 -8.66
C PRO A 152 -5.56 1.75 -7.94
N MET A 153 -5.47 1.81 -6.61
CA MET A 153 -6.06 2.88 -5.82
C MET A 153 -5.39 4.23 -6.11
N TRP A 154 -4.07 4.31 -6.03
CA TRP A 154 -3.37 5.56 -6.34
C TRP A 154 -3.44 5.92 -7.82
N TRP A 155 -3.30 4.95 -8.72
CA TRP A 155 -3.41 5.25 -10.15
C TRP A 155 -4.80 5.80 -10.48
N SER A 156 -5.86 5.28 -9.84
CA SER A 156 -7.20 5.84 -10.02
C SER A 156 -7.36 7.24 -9.41
N GLU A 157 -6.65 7.56 -8.33
CA GLU A 157 -6.60 8.92 -7.77
C GLU A 157 -5.85 9.88 -8.71
N ASP A 158 -4.68 9.45 -9.19
CA ASP A 158 -3.77 10.23 -10.03
C ASP A 158 -4.29 10.45 -11.45
N LEU A 159 -5.12 9.55 -11.98
CA LEU A 159 -5.78 9.73 -13.28
C LEU A 159 -6.84 10.84 -13.26
N GLY A 160 -7.30 11.27 -12.07
CA GLY A 160 -8.26 12.36 -11.95
C GLY A 160 -9.61 12.04 -12.60
N ILE A 161 -10.00 10.77 -12.68
CA ILE A 161 -11.31 10.38 -13.23
C ILE A 161 -12.39 10.75 -12.20
N MET A 162 -13.29 11.65 -12.61
CA MET A 162 -14.32 12.20 -11.73
C MET A 162 -15.71 11.95 -12.32
N LEU A 163 -16.69 11.77 -11.43
CA LEU A 163 -18.11 11.78 -11.76
C LEU A 163 -18.63 13.19 -11.51
N ILE A 164 -19.08 13.87 -12.56
CA ILE A 164 -19.63 15.22 -12.47
C ILE A 164 -21.14 15.13 -12.63
N ARG A 165 -21.87 15.83 -11.76
CA ARG A 165 -23.30 16.02 -11.90
C ARG A 165 -23.58 16.97 -13.07
N LYS A 166 -24.47 16.58 -13.98
CA LYS A 166 -25.02 17.46 -15.00
C LYS A 166 -25.87 18.51 -14.30
N THR A 167 -25.40 19.75 -14.36
CA THR A 167 -26.13 20.94 -13.89
C THR A 167 -26.33 21.84 -15.10
N ASP A 168 -27.50 22.47 -15.22
CA ASP A 168 -27.85 23.34 -16.35
C ASP A 168 -27.12 24.71 -16.32
N ARG A 169 -26.33 24.98 -15.27
CA ARG A 169 -25.64 26.25 -15.04
C ARG A 169 -24.23 26.01 -14.53
N GLU A 170 -23.25 26.43 -15.34
CA GLU A 170 -21.81 26.51 -15.09
C GLU A 170 -21.11 25.22 -14.60
N PRO A 171 -19.81 25.03 -14.88
CA PRO A 171 -19.04 23.92 -14.34
C PRO A 171 -18.84 24.11 -12.83
N VAL A 172 -19.79 23.64 -12.03
CA VAL A 172 -19.66 23.51 -10.58
C VAL A 172 -18.51 22.54 -10.27
N ALA A 173 -17.74 22.81 -9.23
CA ALA A 173 -16.72 21.87 -8.74
C ALA A 173 -17.34 20.47 -8.57
N PRO A 174 -16.63 19.39 -8.95
CA PRO A 174 -17.18 18.04 -8.95
C PRO A 174 -17.75 17.68 -7.57
N ASP A 175 -19.06 17.42 -7.50
CA ASP A 175 -19.80 17.02 -6.29
C ASP A 175 -19.23 15.75 -5.62
N ILE A 176 -18.52 14.90 -6.39
CA ILE A 176 -18.06 13.59 -5.95
C ILE A 176 -16.54 13.53 -6.09
N ALA A 177 -15.85 13.30 -4.96
CA ALA A 177 -14.42 12.99 -4.93
C ALA A 177 -14.12 11.83 -5.91
N SER A 178 -13.00 11.88 -6.63
CA SER A 178 -12.62 10.78 -7.53
C SER A 178 -12.68 9.45 -6.79
N VAL A 179 -13.06 8.37 -7.46
CA VAL A 179 -13.17 7.06 -6.79
C VAL A 179 -11.86 6.62 -6.17
N GLY A 180 -10.72 7.01 -6.76
CA GLY A 180 -9.43 6.84 -6.12
C GLY A 180 -9.32 7.54 -4.77
N ARG A 181 -9.77 8.81 -4.66
CA ARG A 181 -9.81 9.53 -3.38
C ARG A 181 -10.73 8.87 -2.38
N PHE A 182 -11.93 8.43 -2.79
CA PHE A 182 -12.86 7.73 -1.91
C PHE A 182 -12.25 6.42 -1.38
N MET A 183 -11.74 5.58 -2.28
CA MET A 183 -11.10 4.30 -1.92
C MET A 183 -9.88 4.52 -1.01
N ASN A 184 -9.05 5.52 -1.31
CA ASN A 184 -7.93 5.89 -0.45
C ASN A 184 -8.39 6.42 0.92
N ALA A 185 -9.47 7.18 0.99
CA ALA A 185 -10.03 7.65 2.25
C ALA A 185 -10.57 6.50 3.11
N VAL A 186 -11.35 5.59 2.52
CA VAL A 186 -11.88 4.39 3.18
C VAL A 186 -10.75 3.54 3.73
N MET A 187 -9.75 3.24 2.91
CA MET A 187 -8.65 2.42 3.33
C MET A 187 -7.75 3.13 4.35
N ARG A 188 -7.59 4.47 4.28
CA ARG A 188 -6.90 5.24 5.33
C ARG A 188 -7.63 5.14 6.64
N GLY A 189 -8.95 5.33 6.63
CA GLY A 189 -9.79 5.13 7.82
C GLY A 189 -9.64 3.72 8.39
N PHE A 190 -9.70 2.69 7.54
CA PHE A 190 -9.47 1.31 7.95
C PHE A 190 -8.13 1.14 8.65
N ILE A 191 -7.01 1.50 8.02
CA ILE A 191 -5.65 1.30 8.58
C ILE A 191 -5.44 2.11 9.86
N THR A 192 -5.88 3.36 9.90
CA THR A 192 -5.71 4.25 11.06
C THR A 192 -6.44 3.70 12.29
N VAL A 193 -7.57 3.00 12.12
CA VAL A 193 -8.32 2.41 13.22
C VAL A 193 -7.84 0.99 13.53
N SER A 194 -7.73 0.13 12.51
CA SER A 194 -7.46 -1.30 12.71
C SER A 194 -6.02 -1.56 13.13
N THR A 195 -5.04 -0.80 12.63
CA THR A 195 -3.63 -1.03 12.97
C THR A 195 -3.38 -0.85 14.46
N PRO A 196 -3.71 0.29 15.11
CA PRO A 196 -3.48 0.45 16.55
C PRO A 196 -4.21 -0.59 17.39
N VAL A 197 -5.46 -0.92 17.05
CA VAL A 197 -6.27 -1.91 17.78
C VAL A 197 -5.62 -3.30 17.72
N LEU A 198 -5.24 -3.76 16.52
CA LEU A 198 -4.55 -5.04 16.35
C LEU A 198 -3.17 -5.04 17.02
N TYR A 199 -2.48 -3.91 16.98
CA TYR A 199 -1.19 -3.73 17.62
C TYR A 199 -1.29 -3.91 19.13
N ILE A 200 -2.26 -3.24 19.77
CA ILE A 200 -2.52 -3.37 21.21
C ILE A 200 -2.89 -4.81 21.55
N ASN A 201 -3.78 -5.45 20.79
CA ASN A 201 -4.17 -6.84 21.02
C ASN A 201 -2.97 -7.80 20.98
N ILE A 202 -2.10 -7.63 19.99
CA ILE A 202 -0.90 -8.47 19.86
C ILE A 202 0.08 -8.20 21.00
N LEU A 203 0.32 -6.94 21.37
CA LEU A 203 1.19 -6.62 22.51
C LEU A 203 0.64 -7.21 23.82
N VAL A 204 -0.66 -7.11 24.07
CA VAL A 204 -1.32 -7.71 25.25
C VAL A 204 -1.17 -9.24 25.23
N SER A 205 -1.24 -9.88 24.07
CA SER A 205 -1.08 -11.33 23.94
C SER A 205 0.35 -11.85 24.17
N ILE A 206 1.36 -10.97 24.03
CA ILE A 206 2.79 -11.27 24.19
C ILE A 206 3.28 -10.83 25.58
N TRP A 207 2.64 -9.84 26.20
CA TRP A 207 3.01 -9.32 27.52
C TRP A 207 3.22 -10.39 28.62
N PRO A 208 2.42 -11.47 28.71
CA PRO A 208 2.60 -12.49 29.74
C PRO A 208 3.95 -13.23 29.66
N ASP A 209 4.63 -13.19 28.52
CA ASP A 209 5.90 -13.89 28.27
C ASP A 209 7.13 -13.11 28.84
N GLY A 210 6.92 -11.91 29.40
CA GLY A 210 7.88 -11.19 30.24
C GLY A 210 9.08 -10.56 29.52
N ILE A 211 10.18 -10.34 30.26
CA ILE A 211 11.40 -9.63 29.82
C ILE A 211 12.04 -10.25 28.55
N ARG A 212 11.82 -11.56 28.32
CA ARG A 212 12.37 -12.29 27.17
C ARG A 212 11.84 -11.80 25.82
N GLU A 213 10.67 -11.18 25.80
CA GLU A 213 10.03 -10.68 24.57
C GLU A 213 10.20 -9.15 24.36
N ILE A 214 10.90 -8.43 25.25
CA ILE A 214 11.08 -6.97 25.12
C ILE A 214 11.79 -6.60 23.80
N PHE A 215 12.86 -7.31 23.47
CA PHE A 215 13.61 -7.05 22.24
C PHE A 215 12.78 -7.40 20.98
N PRO A 216 12.12 -8.57 20.89
CA PRO A 216 11.14 -8.84 19.84
C PRO A 216 10.00 -7.81 19.73
N MET A 217 9.46 -7.30 20.84
CA MET A 217 8.44 -6.24 20.81
C MET A 217 8.97 -4.95 20.19
N LEU A 218 10.21 -4.53 20.52
CA LEU A 218 10.86 -3.38 19.90
C LEU A 218 11.03 -3.57 18.39
N LEU A 219 11.31 -4.80 17.93
CA LEU A 219 11.40 -5.09 16.50
C LEU A 219 10.06 -4.86 15.80
N ILE A 220 8.93 -5.28 16.37
CA ILE A 220 7.61 -5.00 15.79
C ILE A 220 7.37 -3.48 15.73
N ILE A 221 7.83 -2.70 16.71
CA ILE A 221 7.66 -1.23 16.75
C ILE A 221 8.46 -0.55 15.66
N LEU A 222 9.66 -1.04 15.39
CA LEU A 222 10.54 -0.49 14.36
C LEU A 222 10.22 -1.04 12.96
N PHE A 223 9.52 -2.17 12.87
CA PHE A 223 9.26 -2.86 11.61
C PHE A 223 8.51 -2.04 10.55
N PRO A 224 7.53 -1.18 10.88
CA PRO A 224 6.92 -0.26 9.91
C PRO A 224 7.93 0.63 9.20
N LEU A 225 9.01 1.05 9.88
CA LEU A 225 10.07 1.85 9.26
C LEU A 225 10.84 1.01 8.22
N ALA A 226 11.13 -0.25 8.52
CA ALA A 226 11.73 -1.20 7.58
C ALA A 226 10.85 -1.40 6.33
N LEU A 227 9.54 -1.58 6.54
CA LEU A 227 8.57 -1.71 5.44
C LEU A 227 8.49 -0.44 4.58
N VAL A 228 8.59 0.75 5.16
CA VAL A 228 8.61 2.01 4.38
C VAL A 228 9.76 2.00 3.38
N GLY A 229 10.98 1.65 3.81
CA GLY A 229 12.12 1.59 2.90
C GLY A 229 11.97 0.51 1.84
N TYR A 230 11.33 -0.61 2.18
CA TYR A 230 10.96 -1.62 1.20
C TYR A 230 9.98 -1.09 0.15
N PHE A 231 8.97 -0.31 0.53
CA PHE A 231 7.95 0.20 -0.40
C PHE A 231 8.39 1.42 -1.23
N ILE A 232 9.32 2.24 -0.76
CA ILE A 232 9.84 3.41 -1.50
C ILE A 232 10.28 3.07 -2.95
N PRO A 233 11.13 2.05 -3.22
CA PRO A 233 11.54 1.72 -4.58
C PRO A 233 10.36 1.27 -5.45
N PHE A 234 9.38 0.55 -4.89
CA PHE A 234 8.15 0.21 -5.61
C PHE A 234 7.35 1.47 -5.97
N GLN A 235 7.19 2.42 -5.04
CA GLN A 235 6.49 3.67 -5.33
C GLN A 235 7.17 4.47 -6.43
N TYR A 236 8.50 4.53 -6.39
CA TYR A 236 9.28 5.21 -7.41
C TYR A 236 9.11 4.53 -8.78
N TRP A 237 9.15 3.20 -8.82
CA TRP A 237 8.91 2.43 -10.04
C TRP A 237 7.49 2.65 -10.59
N PHE A 238 6.46 2.57 -9.73
CA PHE A 238 5.07 2.80 -10.12
C PHE A 238 4.86 4.21 -10.65
N THR A 239 5.46 5.22 -10.03
CA THR A 239 5.35 6.62 -10.45
C THR A 239 5.93 6.82 -11.86
N LYS A 240 7.10 6.23 -12.15
CA LYS A 240 7.70 6.28 -13.50
C LYS A 240 6.82 5.59 -14.53
N ARG A 241 6.29 4.41 -14.20
CA ARG A 241 5.43 3.64 -15.12
C ARG A 241 4.06 4.25 -15.31
N PHE A 242 3.55 4.97 -14.30
CA PHE A 242 2.28 5.65 -14.35
C PHE A 242 2.22 6.68 -15.49
N VAL A 243 3.31 7.42 -15.75
CA VAL A 243 3.36 8.38 -16.87
C VAL A 243 3.09 7.70 -18.21
N LYS A 244 3.79 6.59 -18.47
CA LYS A 244 3.59 5.79 -19.69
C LYS A 244 2.19 5.17 -19.72
N PHE A 245 1.75 4.60 -18.61
CA PHE A 245 0.42 4.03 -18.49
C PHE A 245 -0.68 5.06 -18.79
N LYS A 246 -0.58 6.27 -18.23
CA LYS A 246 -1.51 7.38 -18.46
C LYS A 246 -1.61 7.71 -19.95
N GLN A 247 -0.47 7.83 -20.64
CA GLN A 247 -0.42 8.10 -22.08
C GLN A 247 -1.07 7.00 -22.91
N ASP A 248 -0.80 5.73 -22.58
CA ASP A 248 -1.32 4.57 -23.34
C ASP A 248 -2.81 4.29 -23.05
N PHE A 249 -3.28 4.63 -21.85
CA PHE A 249 -4.55 4.18 -21.32
C PHE A 249 -5.67 5.22 -21.39
N LEU A 250 -5.37 6.50 -21.16
CA LEU A 250 -6.37 7.57 -21.21
C LEU A 250 -7.08 7.68 -22.57
N PRO A 251 -6.39 7.62 -23.73
CA PRO A 251 -7.06 7.69 -25.03
C PRO A 251 -8.09 6.57 -25.22
N LYS A 252 -7.86 5.40 -24.63
CA LYS A 252 -8.75 4.23 -24.72
C LYS A 252 -10.03 4.42 -23.90
N LEU A 253 -10.00 5.27 -22.87
CA LEU A 253 -11.16 5.53 -22.02
C LEU A 253 -12.18 6.49 -22.65
N LYS A 254 -11.81 7.23 -23.71
CA LYS A 254 -12.69 8.19 -24.42
C LYS A 254 -13.46 9.10 -23.44
N LEU A 255 -12.76 9.66 -22.46
CA LEU A 255 -13.32 10.59 -21.47
C LEU A 255 -13.16 12.03 -21.96
N LEU A 256 -14.12 12.90 -21.60
CA LEU A 256 -14.04 14.32 -21.94
C LEU A 256 -13.14 15.05 -20.92
N PRO A 257 -12.23 15.93 -21.37
CA PRO A 257 -11.46 16.77 -20.46
C PRO A 257 -12.40 17.76 -19.76
N ILE A 258 -12.20 17.93 -18.45
CA ILE A 258 -12.95 18.90 -17.66
C ILE A 258 -12.10 20.17 -17.57
N ASN A 259 -12.50 21.22 -18.28
CA ASN A 259 -11.84 22.51 -18.18
C ASN A 259 -12.49 23.30 -17.03
N VAL A 260 -12.12 22.99 -15.78
CA VAL A 260 -12.54 23.80 -14.64
C VAL A 260 -11.59 25.00 -14.58
N LYS A 261 -12.11 26.21 -14.81
CA LYS A 261 -11.43 27.42 -14.36
C LYS A 261 -11.44 27.38 -12.83
N CYS A 262 -10.43 26.78 -12.24
CA CYS A 262 -10.27 26.77 -10.79
C CYS A 262 -9.83 28.16 -10.34
N SER A 263 -10.79 28.94 -9.86
CA SER A 263 -10.57 30.16 -9.08
C SER A 263 -10.00 29.79 -7.70
N TYR A 264 -8.75 29.32 -7.67
CA TYR A 264 -8.01 29.02 -6.43
C TYR A 264 -6.80 29.98 -6.26
N GLU A 265 -6.96 31.24 -6.66
CA GLU A 265 -6.00 32.32 -6.36
C GLU A 265 -6.42 33.20 -5.15
N GLN A 266 -7.47 32.84 -4.42
CA GLN A 266 -7.88 33.61 -3.24
C GLN A 266 -8.32 32.69 -2.10
N GLN A 267 -7.37 32.19 -1.31
CA GLN A 267 -7.48 31.95 0.14
C GLN A 267 -6.16 31.45 0.71
#